data_AF-A0A5B9QK48-F1
#
_entry.id   AF-A0A5B9QK48-F1
#
_cell.length_a   1.000
_cell.length_b   1.000
_cell.length_c   1.000
_cell.angle_alpha   90.00
_cell.angle_beta   90.00
_cell.angle_gamma   90.00
#
_symmetry.space_group_name_H-M   'P 1'
#
loop_
_entity.id
_entity.type
_entity.pdbx_description
1 polymer ?
#
loop_
_entity_poly.entity_id
_entity_poly.type
_entity_poly.pdbx_seq_one_letter_code
_entity_poly.pdbx_strand_id
1 'polypeptide(L)'
;MFRKCFSGSVCLVLTIACSGPALAQRGQFIEGLFRSIVEAELEKNQQREQQRRQQTQRTERRPLPSAPQPPDVRPAAPSAAAPRRGAATNDQRLLTFRDWIQQYTLHAAALADELRRPSGHVPGSRALIGDVLHLHAHADALSRQALAVTEYRQVIDEYCDVDSDWRPLSFQLRSLDGLRPQTMQSVSALDQYSNQICKLLGVQAQFDRRRMQELMTIASTYMNALLDDLQLVRGRSAEIRQWIHDGRILEQQLQREADFAATAELDQIMPRYNDFVTRWRSYAAPLYQLNDAHVDVRLERIRQCGEEVFALMYMPPVADGNLLFRASARLEQQVAKLLDQLTIRALVRLPAREQNAIVNDARSLWTRCREFNQLVDPQATPPRQSSLRQQFVDIDGRWQALQSRLAAIDAIDPAVLRDVQRSSQQIRELLGMHETLDQQRGLELAASLEGQAEYLNADIQRYRRYYTPRDFGAEFTECGDRFLRLARQLNSQLSNQAPLRDLQATCKALLSEWEHLSESSETLSQHGLSGSRPYRIQASMRELAPIVAELAAMLID
;
A
#
# COMPACT_ATOMS: atom_id res chain seq x y z
N MET A 1 56.07 8.65 60.49
CA MET A 1 56.71 7.35 60.19
C MET A 1 55.65 6.45 59.56
N PHE A 2 55.52 6.36 58.24
CA PHE A 2 56.31 5.59 57.26
C PHE A 2 55.62 4.27 56.83
N ARG A 3 55.05 4.29 55.60
CA ARG A 3 54.97 3.22 54.56
C ARG A 3 54.08 1.98 54.85
N LYS A 4 53.40 1.30 53.89
CA LYS A 4 53.43 1.28 52.41
C LYS A 4 52.28 0.41 51.83
N CYS A 5 51.94 0.69 50.57
CA CYS A 5 51.51 -0.20 49.48
C CYS A 5 50.17 -0.96 49.54
N PHE A 6 49.22 -0.60 48.66
CA PHE A 6 49.08 -1.24 47.35
C PHE A 6 48.25 -0.36 46.39
N SER A 7 48.80 -0.08 45.21
CA SER A 7 48.20 0.68 44.12
C SER A 7 47.77 -0.31 43.03
N GLY A 8 46.49 -0.30 42.66
CA GLY A 8 45.96 -1.05 41.52
C GLY A 8 45.43 -0.06 40.48
N SER A 9 46.27 0.30 39.51
CA SER A 9 45.89 1.07 38.33
C SER A 9 45.05 0.21 37.39
N VAL A 10 43.75 0.53 37.26
CA VAL A 10 42.92 0.05 36.14
C VAL A 10 42.99 1.09 35.03
N CYS A 11 43.70 0.74 33.96
CA CYS A 11 43.82 1.50 32.74
C CYS A 11 42.55 1.27 31.90
N LEU A 12 41.63 2.25 31.89
CA LEU A 12 40.44 2.22 31.05
C LEU A 12 40.82 2.71 29.65
N VAL A 13 41.06 1.76 28.73
CA VAL A 13 41.26 2.04 27.30
C VAL A 13 39.90 2.34 26.68
N LEU A 14 39.58 3.62 26.54
CA LEU A 14 38.45 4.13 25.76
C LEU A 14 38.76 3.93 24.27
N THR A 15 38.30 2.80 23.71
CA THR A 15 38.23 2.60 22.26
C THR A 15 37.00 3.32 21.73
N ILE A 16 37.20 4.53 21.22
CA ILE A 16 36.21 5.23 20.40
C ILE A 16 36.21 4.54 19.04
N ALA A 17 35.30 3.57 18.87
CA ALA A 17 34.99 3.02 17.55
C ALA A 17 34.11 4.04 16.81
N CYS A 18 34.70 4.72 15.83
CA CYS A 18 33.97 5.51 14.84
C CYS A 18 33.06 4.60 14.03
N SER A 19 31.76 4.58 14.33
CA SER A 19 30.74 4.01 13.48
C SER A 19 30.33 5.02 12.39
N GLY A 20 30.92 4.92 11.21
CA GLY A 20 30.42 5.47 9.94
C GLY A 20 29.94 4.34 9.01
N PRO A 21 29.58 4.66 7.76
CA PRO A 21 28.25 4.90 7.21
C PRO A 21 27.54 3.61 6.73
N ALA A 22 26.90 2.84 7.62
CA ALA A 22 26.18 1.61 7.22
C ALA A 22 24.72 1.82 6.76
N LEU A 23 24.20 3.05 6.80
CA LEU A 23 22.80 3.35 6.45
C LEU A 23 22.58 3.67 4.96
N ALA A 24 23.61 4.11 4.22
CA ALA A 24 23.48 4.49 2.81
C ALA A 24 23.51 3.29 1.84
N GLN A 25 24.23 2.21 2.16
CA GLN A 25 24.28 0.99 1.33
C GLN A 25 22.95 0.20 1.32
N ARG A 26 22.18 0.27 2.41
CA ARG A 26 20.93 -0.49 2.59
C ARG A 26 19.79 -0.05 1.68
N GLY A 27 19.80 1.21 1.23
CA GLY A 27 18.79 1.74 0.31
C GLY A 27 18.92 1.19 -1.10
N GLN A 28 20.16 1.04 -1.56
CA GLN A 28 20.52 0.50 -2.88
C GLN A 28 20.16 -0.98 -3.03
N PHE A 29 20.18 -1.74 -1.93
CA PHE A 29 19.88 -3.16 -1.94
C PHE A 29 18.39 -3.46 -2.21
N ILE A 30 17.48 -2.86 -1.46
CA ILE A 30 16.04 -3.11 -1.66
C ILE A 30 15.62 -2.59 -3.06
N GLU A 31 16.21 -1.48 -3.52
CA GLU A 31 16.05 -1.03 -4.92
C GLU A 31 16.54 -2.06 -5.93
N GLY A 32 17.68 -2.73 -5.66
CA GLY A 32 18.18 -3.86 -6.45
C GLY A 32 17.21 -5.05 -6.50
N LEU A 33 16.52 -5.35 -5.40
CA LEU A 33 15.50 -6.41 -5.37
C LEU A 33 14.29 -6.10 -6.25
N PHE A 34 13.69 -4.92 -6.07
CA PHE A 34 12.57 -4.50 -6.90
C PHE A 34 12.97 -4.40 -8.37
N ARG A 35 14.19 -3.93 -8.65
CA ARG A 35 14.77 -3.90 -10.00
C ARG A 35 14.84 -5.30 -10.62
N SER A 36 15.32 -6.30 -9.88
CA SER A 36 15.38 -7.68 -10.36
C SER A 36 13.99 -8.27 -10.64
N ILE A 37 13.00 -7.96 -9.80
CA ILE A 37 11.60 -8.38 -9.98
C ILE A 37 11.02 -7.79 -11.27
N VAL A 38 11.15 -6.48 -11.43
CA VAL A 38 10.65 -5.75 -12.60
C VAL A 38 11.33 -6.23 -13.89
N GLU A 39 12.65 -6.40 -13.89
CA GLU A 39 13.38 -6.91 -15.05
C GLU A 39 12.89 -8.31 -15.45
N ALA A 40 12.55 -9.16 -14.47
CA ALA A 40 11.99 -10.48 -14.72
C ALA A 40 10.57 -10.44 -15.31
N GLU A 41 9.73 -9.52 -14.85
CA GLU A 41 8.39 -9.31 -15.40
C GLU A 41 8.44 -8.79 -16.84
N LEU A 42 9.33 -7.83 -17.10
CA LEU A 42 9.61 -7.33 -18.45
C LEU A 42 10.10 -8.46 -19.38
N GLU A 43 11.07 -9.28 -18.95
CA GLU A 43 11.54 -10.43 -19.72
C GLU A 43 10.39 -11.41 -20.03
N LYS A 44 9.53 -11.70 -19.05
CA LYS A 44 8.39 -12.62 -19.21
C LYS A 44 7.33 -12.06 -20.16
N ASN A 45 7.05 -10.76 -20.10
CA ASN A 45 6.14 -10.09 -21.01
C ASN A 45 6.70 -10.06 -22.43
N GLN A 46 7.98 -9.74 -22.61
CA GLN A 46 8.66 -9.80 -23.91
C GLN A 46 8.63 -11.23 -24.49
N GLN A 47 8.87 -12.26 -23.69
CA GLN A 47 8.77 -13.65 -24.14
C GLN A 47 7.34 -14.02 -24.56
N ARG A 48 6.32 -13.59 -23.81
CA ARG A 48 4.91 -13.80 -24.17
C ARG A 48 4.55 -13.09 -25.47
N GLU A 49 5.06 -11.87 -25.67
CA GLU A 49 4.81 -11.11 -26.88
C GLU A 49 5.53 -11.73 -28.09
N GLN A 50 6.76 -12.18 -27.93
CA GLN A 50 7.48 -12.95 -28.96
C GLN A 50 6.75 -14.25 -29.31
N GLN A 51 6.24 -14.98 -28.32
CA GLN A 51 5.41 -16.17 -28.55
C GLN A 51 4.13 -15.83 -29.31
N ARG A 52 3.44 -14.75 -28.94
CA ARG A 52 2.27 -14.24 -29.68
C ARG A 52 2.62 -13.91 -31.12
N ARG A 53 3.71 -13.18 -31.36
CA ARG A 53 4.17 -12.83 -32.72
C ARG A 53 4.51 -14.07 -33.55
N GLN A 54 5.16 -15.08 -32.96
CA GLN A 54 5.43 -16.36 -33.63
C GLN A 54 4.15 -17.15 -33.94
N GLN A 55 3.15 -17.09 -33.06
CA GLN A 55 1.86 -17.76 -33.25
C GLN A 55 1.02 -17.08 -34.35
N THR A 56 1.02 -15.74 -34.42
CA THR A 56 0.39 -14.99 -35.52
C THR A 56 1.06 -15.29 -36.86
N GLN A 57 2.40 -15.29 -36.93
CA GLN A 57 3.13 -15.62 -38.16
C GLN A 57 2.92 -17.07 -38.62
N ARG A 58 2.71 -18.02 -37.71
CA ARG A 58 2.35 -19.40 -38.07
C ARG A 58 0.94 -19.52 -38.65
N THR A 59 0.03 -18.64 -38.24
CA THR A 59 -1.37 -18.65 -38.71
C THR A 59 -1.48 -18.05 -40.12
N GLU A 60 -0.64 -17.07 -40.46
CA GLU A 60 -0.59 -16.45 -41.79
C GLU A 60 0.13 -17.30 -42.86
N ARG A 61 0.96 -18.27 -42.48
CA ARG A 61 1.63 -19.20 -43.42
C ARG A 61 0.80 -20.43 -43.81
N ARG A 62 -0.52 -20.36 -43.70
CA ARG A 62 -1.41 -21.40 -44.24
C ARG A 62 -1.62 -21.13 -45.74
N PRO A 63 -1.16 -22.00 -46.66
CA PRO A 63 -1.21 -21.72 -48.08
C PRO A 63 -2.67 -21.67 -48.56
N LEU A 64 -3.08 -20.52 -49.10
CA LEU A 64 -4.34 -20.36 -49.82
C LEU A 64 -4.30 -21.12 -51.16
N PRO A 65 -5.43 -21.67 -51.64
CA PRO A 65 -5.49 -22.37 -52.92
C PRO A 65 -5.22 -21.40 -54.07
N SER A 66 -4.42 -21.88 -55.03
CA SER A 66 -3.94 -21.16 -56.21
C SER A 66 -5.09 -20.63 -57.07
N ALA A 67 -5.10 -19.32 -57.33
CA ALA A 67 -5.94 -18.68 -58.34
C ALA A 67 -5.06 -18.06 -59.46
N PRO A 68 -5.59 -17.88 -60.68
CA PRO A 68 -4.79 -17.70 -61.89
C PRO A 68 -4.21 -16.29 -62.07
N GLN A 69 -3.04 -16.22 -62.71
CA GLN A 69 -2.30 -15.01 -63.06
C GLN A 69 -3.05 -14.08 -64.04
N PRO A 70 -2.97 -12.75 -63.87
CA PRO A 70 -3.14 -11.77 -64.93
C PRO A 70 -1.79 -11.18 -65.41
N PRO A 71 -1.78 -10.49 -66.58
CA PRO A 71 -0.60 -10.33 -67.41
C PRO A 71 0.27 -9.09 -67.09
N ASP A 72 1.48 -9.15 -67.65
CA ASP A 72 2.57 -8.19 -67.62
C ASP A 72 2.18 -6.71 -67.72
N VAL A 73 2.55 -5.93 -66.69
CA VAL A 73 2.66 -4.48 -66.75
C VAL A 73 4.11 -4.08 -66.53
N ARG A 74 4.63 -3.33 -67.52
CA ARG A 74 6.01 -2.81 -67.62
C ARG A 74 6.48 -2.04 -66.37
N PRO A 75 7.79 -2.06 -66.06
CA PRO A 75 8.35 -1.29 -64.95
C PRO A 75 8.45 0.20 -65.30
N ALA A 76 7.78 1.04 -64.50
CA ALA A 76 8.02 2.47 -64.46
C ALA A 76 9.18 2.78 -63.48
N ALA A 77 9.99 3.77 -63.86
CA ALA A 77 11.20 4.22 -63.19
C ALA A 77 11.02 4.60 -61.70
N PRO A 78 12.10 4.54 -60.89
CA PRO A 78 12.04 4.90 -59.47
C PRO A 78 11.77 6.40 -59.32
N SER A 79 10.59 6.73 -58.79
CA SER A 79 10.29 8.07 -58.30
C SER A 79 11.14 8.35 -57.06
N ALA A 80 11.94 9.42 -57.14
CA ALA A 80 12.81 9.88 -56.08
C ALA A 80 12.03 10.07 -54.77
N ALA A 81 12.53 9.44 -53.71
CA ALA A 81 11.99 9.54 -52.36
C ALA A 81 11.90 11.01 -51.92
N ALA A 82 10.68 11.46 -51.65
CA ALA A 82 10.45 12.67 -50.87
C ALA A 82 11.10 12.50 -49.48
N PRO A 83 11.77 13.53 -48.93
CA PRO A 83 12.47 13.42 -47.66
C PRO A 83 11.46 13.18 -46.52
N ARG A 84 11.75 12.15 -45.72
CA ARG A 84 11.03 11.75 -44.50
C ARG A 84 10.99 12.91 -43.48
N ARG A 85 10.03 13.83 -43.58
CA ARG A 85 9.83 14.92 -42.59
C ARG A 85 9.26 14.43 -41.24
N GLY A 86 8.84 13.17 -41.12
CA GLY A 86 8.32 12.60 -39.86
C GLY A 86 9.37 11.95 -38.94
N ALA A 87 10.60 11.73 -39.42
CA ALA A 87 11.64 11.07 -38.61
C ALA A 87 12.17 12.02 -37.51
N ALA A 88 12.46 13.28 -37.85
CA ALA A 88 13.00 14.26 -36.91
C ALA A 88 12.06 14.57 -35.73
N THR A 89 10.74 14.55 -35.94
CA THR A 89 9.75 14.77 -34.88
C THR A 89 9.63 13.58 -33.93
N ASN A 90 9.84 12.35 -34.43
CA ASN A 90 9.81 11.15 -33.60
C ASN A 90 11.08 11.03 -32.75
N ASP A 91 12.24 11.36 -33.34
CA ASP A 91 13.53 11.37 -32.62
C ASP A 91 13.51 12.40 -31.49
N GLN A 92 12.96 13.59 -31.73
CA GLN A 92 12.85 14.63 -30.71
C GLN A 92 11.90 14.22 -29.56
N ARG A 93 10.75 13.62 -29.87
CA ARG A 93 9.82 13.11 -28.83
C ARG A 93 10.46 12.02 -27.98
N LEU A 94 11.20 11.11 -28.59
CA LEU A 94 11.89 10.04 -27.87
C LEU A 94 12.99 10.58 -26.96
N LEU A 95 13.74 11.61 -27.41
CA LEU A 95 14.74 12.28 -26.57
C LEU A 95 14.08 13.01 -25.39
N THR A 96 12.98 13.72 -25.60
CA THR A 96 12.22 14.35 -24.51
C THR A 96 11.68 13.31 -23.53
N PHE A 97 11.15 12.19 -24.04
CA PHE A 97 10.68 11.09 -23.20
C PHE A 97 11.79 10.52 -22.32
N ARG A 98 12.98 10.27 -22.89
CA ARG A 98 14.15 9.77 -22.16
C ARG A 98 14.59 10.70 -21.02
N ASP A 99 14.60 12.01 -21.28
CA ASP A 99 14.91 12.99 -20.24
C ASP A 99 13.86 12.98 -19.13
N TRP A 100 12.57 13.00 -19.48
CA TRP A 100 11.49 13.04 -18.49
C TRP A 100 11.37 11.76 -17.67
N ILE A 101 11.53 10.57 -18.28
CA ILE A 101 11.50 9.31 -17.52
C ILE A 101 12.72 9.20 -16.59
N GLN A 102 13.87 9.74 -16.98
CA GLN A 102 15.03 9.82 -16.11
C GLN A 102 14.79 10.78 -14.93
N GLN A 103 14.18 11.94 -15.13
CA GLN A 103 13.81 12.81 -14.00
C GLN A 103 12.76 12.16 -13.11
N TYR A 104 11.80 11.45 -13.70
CA TYR A 104 10.81 10.67 -12.98
C TYR A 104 11.47 9.62 -12.08
N THR A 105 12.46 8.86 -12.58
CA THR A 105 13.15 7.85 -11.77
C THR A 105 13.90 8.47 -10.59
N LEU A 106 14.57 9.62 -10.80
CA LEU A 106 15.26 10.35 -9.74
C LEU A 106 14.30 10.80 -8.63
N HIS A 107 13.11 11.29 -8.99
CA HIS A 107 12.09 11.67 -8.00
C HIS A 107 11.48 10.46 -7.29
N ALA A 108 11.31 9.32 -7.97
CA ALA A 108 10.81 8.09 -7.35
C ALA A 108 11.82 7.53 -6.33
N ALA A 109 13.13 7.57 -6.65
CA ALA A 109 14.20 7.22 -5.74
C ALA A 109 14.23 8.14 -4.50
N ALA A 110 14.17 9.46 -4.73
CA ALA A 110 14.14 10.45 -3.66
C ALA A 110 12.92 10.25 -2.74
N LEU A 111 11.75 9.96 -3.31
CA LEU A 111 10.53 9.66 -2.56
C LEU A 111 10.69 8.40 -1.69
N ALA A 112 11.31 7.33 -2.20
CA ALA A 112 11.57 6.12 -1.43
C ALA A 112 12.48 6.40 -0.21
N ASP A 113 13.55 7.15 -0.42
CA ASP A 113 14.46 7.59 0.63
C ASP A 113 13.79 8.49 1.67
N GLU A 114 12.94 9.40 1.22
CA GLU A 114 12.18 10.32 2.06
C GLU A 114 11.14 9.61 2.92
N LEU A 115 10.55 8.51 2.44
CA LEU A 115 9.61 7.69 3.21
C LEU A 115 10.30 6.76 4.20
N ARG A 116 11.52 6.30 3.90
CA ARG A 116 12.34 5.49 4.82
C ARG A 116 12.84 6.29 6.03
N ARG A 117 13.38 7.50 5.83
CA ARG A 117 14.00 8.29 6.93
C ARG A 117 13.08 8.59 8.13
N PRO A 118 11.76 8.79 7.97
CA PRO A 118 10.81 9.03 9.05
C PRO A 118 9.77 7.92 9.23
N SER A 119 10.01 6.69 8.75
CA SER A 119 9.04 5.56 8.75
C SER A 119 8.34 5.31 10.11
N GLY A 120 8.94 5.71 11.24
CA GLY A 120 8.35 5.63 12.58
C GLY A 120 7.38 6.75 12.99
N HIS A 121 7.27 7.84 12.24
CA HIS A 121 6.50 9.03 12.63
C HIS A 121 5.20 9.21 11.85
N VAL A 122 5.21 8.87 10.56
CA VAL A 122 4.03 8.91 9.70
C VAL A 122 3.51 7.49 9.56
N PRO A 123 2.40 7.16 10.20
CA PRO A 123 1.83 5.83 10.07
C PRO A 123 1.32 5.59 8.66
N GLY A 124 1.22 4.32 8.25
CA GLY A 124 0.83 3.96 6.88
C GLY A 124 1.94 4.15 5.84
N SER A 125 2.89 5.07 6.06
CA SER A 125 4.02 5.29 5.13
C SER A 125 4.83 4.02 4.85
N ARG A 126 4.99 3.14 5.85
CA ARG A 126 5.72 1.86 5.72
C ARG A 126 5.12 0.91 4.70
N ALA A 127 3.79 0.81 4.69
CA ALA A 127 3.09 -0.06 3.75
C ALA A 127 3.36 0.37 2.31
N LEU A 128 3.55 1.67 2.08
CA LEU A 128 3.77 2.25 0.76
C LEU A 128 5.23 2.21 0.30
N ILE A 129 6.20 1.92 1.18
CA ILE A 129 7.62 1.89 0.80
C ILE A 129 7.88 0.83 -0.27
N GLY A 130 7.24 -0.35 -0.15
CA GLY A 130 7.36 -1.42 -1.13
C GLY A 130 6.88 -0.96 -2.52
N ASP A 131 5.71 -0.35 -2.58
CA ASP A 131 5.10 0.13 -3.83
C ASP A 131 5.93 1.23 -4.50
N VAL A 132 6.50 2.18 -3.73
CA VAL A 132 7.37 3.23 -4.27
C VAL A 132 8.66 2.64 -4.85
N LEU A 133 9.22 1.62 -4.20
CA LEU A 133 10.43 0.97 -4.69
C LEU A 133 10.17 0.11 -5.92
N HIS A 134 9.01 -0.56 -5.96
CA HIS A 134 8.53 -1.23 -7.16
C HIS A 134 8.40 -0.24 -8.31
N LEU A 135 7.75 0.90 -8.09
CA LEU A 135 7.61 1.95 -9.09
C LEU A 135 8.96 2.50 -9.57
N HIS A 136 9.88 2.78 -8.65
CA HIS A 136 11.23 3.24 -9.00
C HIS A 136 11.91 2.20 -9.90
N ALA A 137 11.94 0.94 -9.48
CA ALA A 137 12.49 -0.14 -10.28
C ALA A 137 11.86 -0.24 -11.67
N HIS A 138 10.53 -0.11 -11.75
CA HIS A 138 9.77 -0.14 -13.00
C HIS A 138 10.16 1.01 -13.93
N ALA A 139 10.20 2.22 -13.40
CA ALA A 139 10.59 3.40 -14.15
C ALA A 139 12.08 3.35 -14.58
N ASP A 140 12.98 2.78 -13.77
CA ASP A 140 14.40 2.63 -14.10
C ASP A 140 14.63 1.59 -15.20
N ALA A 141 13.93 0.46 -15.15
CA ALA A 141 13.96 -0.53 -16.22
C ALA A 141 13.43 0.07 -17.54
N LEU A 142 12.33 0.82 -17.50
CA LEU A 142 11.79 1.53 -18.65
C LEU A 142 12.76 2.58 -19.19
N SER A 143 13.41 3.35 -18.31
CA SER A 143 14.43 4.33 -18.68
C SER A 143 15.59 3.69 -19.44
N ARG A 144 16.07 2.52 -18.98
CA ARG A 144 17.12 1.75 -19.65
C ARG A 144 16.65 1.14 -20.98
N GLN A 145 15.44 0.60 -21.05
CA GLN A 145 14.84 0.11 -22.30
C GLN A 145 14.69 1.23 -23.33
N ALA A 146 14.29 2.43 -22.90
CA ALA A 146 14.11 3.57 -23.78
C ALA A 146 15.41 3.98 -24.49
N LEU A 147 16.59 3.70 -23.91
CA LEU A 147 17.89 3.94 -24.56
C LEU A 147 18.15 2.99 -25.74
N ALA A 148 17.64 1.76 -25.68
CA ALA A 148 17.84 0.74 -26.71
C ALA A 148 16.84 0.85 -27.88
N VAL A 149 15.67 1.44 -27.63
CA VAL A 149 14.58 1.58 -28.59
C VAL A 149 14.81 2.76 -29.55
N THR A 150 14.41 2.61 -30.81
CA THR A 150 14.46 3.68 -31.83
C THR A 150 13.14 4.40 -32.05
N GLU A 151 12.01 3.83 -31.64
CA GLU A 151 10.67 4.38 -31.86
C GLU A 151 9.90 4.53 -30.54
N TYR A 152 9.38 5.73 -30.27
CA TYR A 152 8.63 6.02 -29.02
C TYR A 152 7.37 5.15 -28.83
N ARG A 153 6.83 4.52 -29.88
CA ARG A 153 5.66 3.66 -29.78
C ARG A 153 5.94 2.37 -29.00
N GLN A 154 7.20 1.91 -28.98
CA GLN A 154 7.60 0.67 -28.32
C GLN A 154 7.83 0.84 -26.81
N VAL A 155 7.55 2.03 -26.26
CA VAL A 155 7.60 2.30 -24.81
C VAL A 155 6.24 2.71 -24.25
N ILE A 156 5.19 2.74 -25.09
CA ILE A 156 3.86 3.21 -24.67
C ILE A 156 3.24 2.23 -23.69
N ASP A 157 3.25 0.93 -24.01
CA ASP A 157 2.61 -0.09 -23.20
C ASP A 157 3.29 -0.20 -21.83
N GLU A 158 4.63 -0.24 -21.81
CA GLU A 158 5.40 -0.27 -20.56
C GLU A 158 5.23 1.00 -19.72
N TYR A 159 5.12 2.17 -20.37
CA TYR A 159 4.82 3.41 -19.65
C TYR A 159 3.41 3.40 -19.05
N CYS A 160 2.44 2.78 -19.73
CA CYS A 160 1.08 2.65 -19.19
C CYS A 160 1.07 1.83 -17.89
N ASP A 161 1.91 0.80 -17.80
CA ASP A 161 2.04 0.02 -16.56
C ASP A 161 2.65 0.87 -15.44
N VAL A 162 3.70 1.66 -15.73
CA VAL A 162 4.29 2.62 -14.76
C VAL A 162 3.27 3.67 -14.30
N ASP A 163 2.45 4.23 -15.21
CA ASP A 163 1.40 5.18 -14.85
C ASP A 163 0.32 4.49 -13.99
N SER A 164 -0.07 3.26 -14.33
CA SER A 164 -1.03 2.48 -13.55
C SER A 164 -0.55 2.20 -12.12
N ASP A 165 0.75 1.93 -11.93
CA ASP A 165 1.34 1.72 -10.60
C ASP A 165 1.42 3.04 -9.80
N TRP A 166 1.80 4.12 -10.47
CA TRP A 166 2.00 5.42 -9.81
C TRP A 166 0.72 6.02 -9.27
N ARG A 167 -0.39 5.90 -10.00
CA ARG A 167 -1.57 6.71 -9.70
C ARG A 167 -2.27 6.33 -8.38
N PRO A 168 -2.51 5.04 -8.08
CA PRO A 168 -2.98 4.61 -6.76
C PRO A 168 -2.02 5.04 -5.65
N LEU A 169 -0.70 4.91 -5.91
CA LEU A 169 0.33 5.25 -4.95
C LEU A 169 0.39 6.76 -4.65
N SER A 170 0.30 7.61 -5.66
CA SER A 170 0.20 9.08 -5.52
C SER A 170 -0.99 9.47 -4.65
N PHE A 171 -2.14 8.82 -4.86
CA PHE A 171 -3.33 9.03 -4.04
C PHE A 171 -3.10 8.61 -2.59
N GLN A 172 -2.61 7.38 -2.36
CA GLN A 172 -2.33 6.87 -1.02
C GLN A 172 -1.35 7.76 -0.27
N LEU A 173 -0.27 8.22 -0.92
CA LEU A 173 0.69 9.14 -0.33
C LEU A 173 0.03 10.46 0.04
N ARG A 174 -0.78 11.06 -0.83
CA ARG A 174 -1.51 12.31 -0.53
C ARG A 174 -2.54 12.15 0.59
N SER A 175 -3.05 10.93 0.80
CA SER A 175 -3.97 10.63 1.90
C SER A 175 -3.26 10.45 3.25
N LEU A 176 -1.93 10.32 3.27
CA LEU A 176 -1.17 10.22 4.51
C LEU A 176 -1.00 11.59 5.17
N ASP A 177 -1.55 11.72 6.38
CA ASP A 177 -1.36 12.89 7.22
C ASP A 177 0.07 12.95 7.79
N GLY A 178 0.66 14.14 7.77
CA GLY A 178 1.96 14.41 8.39
C GLY A 178 3.17 14.11 7.51
N LEU A 179 2.98 13.88 6.21
CA LEU A 179 4.09 13.85 5.26
C LEU A 179 4.86 15.17 5.27
N ARG A 180 6.18 15.08 5.11
CA ARG A 180 7.04 16.26 5.06
C ARG A 180 6.76 17.05 3.78
N PRO A 181 6.94 18.38 3.77
CA PRO A 181 6.79 19.19 2.56
C PRO A 181 7.67 18.72 1.39
N GLN A 182 8.85 18.18 1.68
CA GLN A 182 9.76 17.60 0.69
C GLN A 182 9.15 16.36 0.02
N THR A 183 8.58 15.45 0.80
CA THR A 183 7.87 14.26 0.28
C THR A 183 6.69 14.64 -0.62
N MET A 184 5.91 15.63 -0.20
CA MET A 184 4.82 16.16 -1.02
C MET A 184 5.32 16.84 -2.31
N GLN A 185 6.49 17.46 -2.27
CA GLN A 185 7.14 18.03 -3.45
C GLN A 185 7.58 16.93 -4.43
N SER A 186 8.16 15.84 -3.94
CA SER A 186 8.51 14.66 -4.75
C SER A 186 7.29 14.04 -5.42
N VAL A 187 6.19 13.84 -4.66
CA VAL A 187 4.90 13.39 -5.21
C VAL A 187 4.39 14.34 -6.29
N SER A 188 4.39 15.64 -6.02
CA SER A 188 3.93 16.64 -6.99
C SER A 188 4.79 16.67 -8.26
N ALA A 189 6.09 16.47 -8.15
CA ALA A 189 7.00 16.39 -9.29
C ALA A 189 6.72 15.16 -10.16
N LEU A 190 6.55 13.99 -9.54
CA LEU A 190 6.18 12.75 -10.23
C LEU A 190 4.85 12.88 -10.98
N ASP A 191 3.84 13.52 -10.38
CA ASP A 191 2.57 13.80 -11.07
C ASP A 191 2.73 14.75 -12.25
N GLN A 192 3.60 15.76 -12.13
CA GLN A 192 3.89 16.68 -13.24
C GLN A 192 4.54 15.92 -14.41
N TYR A 193 5.56 15.11 -14.13
CA TYR A 193 6.24 14.32 -15.16
C TYR A 193 5.31 13.26 -15.76
N SER A 194 4.50 12.55 -14.95
CA SER A 194 3.52 11.59 -15.46
C SER A 194 2.54 12.26 -16.42
N ASN A 195 1.97 13.40 -16.04
CA ASN A 195 1.04 14.13 -16.92
C ASN A 195 1.72 14.68 -18.18
N GLN A 196 2.99 15.11 -18.09
CA GLN A 196 3.77 15.55 -19.24
C GLN A 196 4.05 14.39 -20.21
N ILE A 197 4.49 13.24 -19.70
CA ILE A 197 4.76 12.04 -20.49
C ILE A 197 3.47 11.53 -21.16
N CYS A 198 2.34 11.46 -20.44
CA CYS A 198 1.04 11.12 -21.02
C CYS A 198 0.69 12.02 -22.23
N LYS A 199 0.85 13.35 -22.08
CA LYS A 199 0.62 14.32 -23.17
C LYS A 199 1.57 14.12 -24.35
N LEU A 200 2.84 13.80 -24.09
CA LEU A 200 3.85 13.57 -25.12
C LEU A 200 3.58 12.30 -25.93
N LEU A 201 3.17 11.23 -25.25
CA LEU A 201 2.86 9.94 -25.86
C LEU A 201 1.45 9.91 -26.50
N GLY A 202 0.59 10.87 -26.14
CA GLY A 202 -0.81 10.89 -26.58
C GLY A 202 -1.66 9.81 -25.89
N VAL A 203 -1.26 9.43 -24.68
CA VAL A 203 -1.95 8.44 -23.85
C VAL A 203 -2.87 9.20 -22.88
N GLN A 204 -4.13 8.79 -22.76
CA GLN A 204 -5.03 9.33 -21.73
C GLN A 204 -4.63 8.75 -20.37
N ALA A 205 -4.69 9.56 -19.30
CA ALA A 205 -4.49 9.08 -17.94
C ALA A 205 -5.47 7.92 -17.69
N GLN A 206 -4.93 6.76 -17.35
CA GLN A 206 -5.75 5.57 -17.18
C GLN A 206 -6.43 5.66 -15.81
N PHE A 207 -7.75 5.53 -15.79
CA PHE A 207 -8.51 5.35 -14.56
C PHE A 207 -9.54 4.26 -14.80
N ASP A 208 -9.84 3.48 -13.76
CA ASP A 208 -10.77 2.38 -13.86
C ASP A 208 -12.22 2.89 -13.90
N ARG A 209 -12.68 3.21 -15.12
CA ARG A 209 -14.06 3.68 -15.40
C ARG A 209 -15.10 2.70 -14.90
N ARG A 210 -14.83 1.40 -15.07
CA ARG A 210 -15.76 0.34 -14.68
C ARG A 210 -15.88 0.31 -13.17
N ARG A 211 -14.76 0.30 -12.45
CA ARG A 211 -14.76 0.35 -10.99
C ARG A 211 -15.43 1.61 -10.47
N MET A 212 -15.23 2.75 -11.12
CA MET A 212 -15.89 4.01 -10.74
C MET A 212 -17.41 3.92 -10.88
N GLN A 213 -17.90 3.44 -12.02
CA GLN A 213 -19.33 3.21 -12.24
C GLN A 213 -19.90 2.21 -11.22
N GLU A 214 -19.19 1.12 -10.95
CA GLU A 214 -19.56 0.12 -9.94
C GLU A 214 -19.68 0.77 -8.55
N LEU A 215 -18.70 1.57 -8.13
CA LEU A 215 -18.72 2.26 -6.82
C LEU A 215 -19.86 3.26 -6.70
N MET A 216 -20.14 4.03 -7.75
CA MET A 216 -21.26 4.98 -7.75
C MET A 216 -22.62 4.24 -7.69
N THR A 217 -22.72 3.08 -8.34
CA THR A 217 -23.91 2.21 -8.27
C THR A 217 -24.07 1.58 -6.87
N ILE A 218 -22.97 1.15 -6.25
CA ILE A 218 -22.95 0.65 -4.86
C ILE A 218 -23.37 1.75 -3.89
N ALA A 219 -22.83 2.96 -4.05
CA ALA A 219 -23.19 4.12 -3.24
C ALA A 219 -24.69 4.48 -3.39
N SER A 220 -25.23 4.42 -4.61
CA SER A 220 -26.68 4.56 -4.86
C SER A 220 -27.51 3.50 -4.13
N THR A 221 -27.05 2.25 -4.11
CA THR A 221 -27.69 1.17 -3.33
C THR A 221 -27.68 1.47 -1.82
N TYR A 222 -26.57 2.00 -1.28
CA TYR A 222 -26.51 2.43 0.11
C TYR A 222 -27.37 3.65 0.40
N MET A 223 -27.54 4.58 -0.55
CA MET A 223 -28.49 5.68 -0.43
C MET A 223 -29.92 5.18 -0.35
N ASN A 224 -30.31 4.20 -1.17
CA ASN A 224 -31.62 3.58 -1.08
C ASN A 224 -31.85 2.90 0.27
N ALA A 225 -30.86 2.15 0.78
CA ALA A 225 -30.95 1.56 2.11
C ALA A 225 -31.03 2.63 3.22
N LEU A 226 -30.30 3.75 3.10
CA LEU A 226 -30.41 4.89 4.02
C LEU A 226 -31.82 5.49 4.00
N LEU A 227 -32.43 5.64 2.83
CA LEU A 227 -33.80 6.14 2.69
C LEU A 227 -34.83 5.21 3.34
N ASP A 228 -34.60 3.90 3.33
CA ASP A 228 -35.42 2.93 4.05
C ASP A 228 -35.19 3.00 5.56
N ASP A 229 -33.93 3.12 6.01
CA ASP A 229 -33.56 3.28 7.41
C ASP A 229 -34.20 4.55 8.00
N LEU A 230 -34.22 5.67 7.25
CA LEU A 230 -34.89 6.91 7.65
C LEU A 230 -36.42 6.76 7.83
N GLN A 231 -37.07 5.82 7.13
CA GLN A 231 -38.50 5.54 7.33
C GLN A 231 -38.77 4.81 8.65
N LEU A 232 -37.77 4.10 9.18
CA LEU A 232 -37.85 3.34 10.43
C LEU A 232 -37.52 4.21 11.66
N VAL A 233 -36.86 5.35 11.47
CA VAL A 233 -36.56 6.30 12.55
C VAL A 233 -37.86 6.73 13.24
N ARG A 234 -37.91 6.55 14.56
CA ARG A 234 -39.12 6.77 15.35
C ARG A 234 -39.44 8.26 15.43
N GLY A 235 -40.50 8.66 14.72
CA GLY A 235 -41.08 10.01 14.78
C GLY A 235 -41.36 10.52 13.37
N ARG A 236 -42.60 10.45 12.90
CA ARG A 236 -42.99 10.93 11.55
C ARG A 236 -43.04 12.46 11.49
N SER A 237 -41.89 13.12 11.64
CA SER A 237 -41.78 14.56 11.43
C SER A 237 -41.93 14.90 9.94
N ALA A 238 -42.36 16.12 9.63
CA ALA A 238 -42.37 16.61 8.25
C ALA A 238 -40.94 16.68 7.65
N GLU A 239 -39.94 16.87 8.51
CA GLU A 239 -38.52 16.94 8.16
C GLU A 239 -37.98 15.62 7.60
N ILE A 240 -38.32 14.47 8.21
CA ILE A 240 -37.88 13.16 7.69
C ILE A 240 -38.47 12.91 6.29
N ARG A 241 -39.71 13.32 6.03
CA ARG A 241 -40.30 13.23 4.68
C ARG A 241 -39.56 14.09 3.67
N GLN A 242 -39.15 15.30 4.08
CA GLN A 242 -38.35 16.20 3.25
C GLN A 242 -36.98 15.58 2.96
N TRP A 243 -36.28 15.06 3.97
CA TRP A 243 -34.99 14.40 3.76
C TRP A 243 -35.09 13.14 2.91
N ILE A 244 -36.17 12.36 3.01
CA ILE A 244 -36.38 11.23 2.11
C ILE A 244 -36.57 11.72 0.66
N HIS A 245 -37.32 12.80 0.46
CA HIS A 245 -37.51 13.40 -0.87
C HIS A 245 -36.19 13.91 -1.45
N ASP A 246 -35.44 14.71 -0.70
CA ASP A 246 -34.17 15.29 -1.13
C ASP A 246 -33.12 14.20 -1.40
N GLY A 247 -33.09 13.15 -0.56
CA GLY A 247 -32.19 12.02 -0.76
C GLY A 247 -32.50 11.21 -2.02
N ARG A 248 -33.78 11.06 -2.40
CA ARG A 248 -34.16 10.43 -3.69
C ARG A 248 -33.69 11.26 -4.89
N ILE A 249 -33.73 12.59 -4.80
CA ILE A 249 -33.21 13.46 -5.87
C ILE A 249 -31.70 13.27 -6.03
N LEU A 250 -30.96 13.18 -4.91
CA LEU A 250 -29.52 12.95 -4.92
C LEU A 250 -29.16 11.55 -5.44
N GLU A 251 -29.92 10.52 -5.08
CA GLU A 251 -29.72 9.16 -5.57
C GLU A 251 -29.88 9.09 -7.10
N GLN A 252 -30.93 9.71 -7.64
CA GLN A 252 -31.13 9.82 -9.09
C GLN A 252 -30.05 10.65 -9.78
N GLN A 253 -29.48 11.66 -9.10
CA GLN A 253 -28.33 12.40 -9.61
C GLN A 253 -27.10 11.48 -9.68
N LEU A 254 -26.80 10.76 -8.60
CA LEU A 254 -25.66 9.83 -8.54
C LEU A 254 -25.73 8.76 -9.63
N GLN A 255 -26.90 8.16 -9.86
CA GLN A 255 -27.07 7.15 -10.91
C GLN A 255 -26.80 7.72 -12.31
N ARG A 256 -27.26 8.94 -12.59
CA ARG A 256 -26.97 9.63 -13.87
C ARG A 256 -25.50 9.93 -14.04
N GLU A 257 -24.81 10.30 -12.97
CA GLU A 257 -23.36 10.53 -12.99
C GLU A 257 -22.60 9.20 -13.18
N ALA A 258 -23.10 8.08 -12.64
CA ALA A 258 -22.51 6.76 -12.83
C ALA A 258 -22.59 6.31 -14.31
N ASP A 259 -23.74 6.53 -14.96
CA ASP A 259 -23.91 6.22 -16.39
C ASP A 259 -23.04 7.12 -17.28
N PHE A 260 -22.92 8.41 -16.93
CA PHE A 260 -22.06 9.35 -17.63
C PHE A 260 -20.58 8.97 -17.52
N ALA A 261 -20.14 8.59 -16.33
CA ALA A 261 -18.78 8.16 -16.03
C ALA A 261 -18.26 7.02 -16.91
N ALA A 262 -19.14 6.15 -17.40
CA ALA A 262 -18.76 5.04 -18.28
C ALA A 262 -18.23 5.51 -19.65
N THR A 263 -18.69 6.67 -20.13
CA THR A 263 -18.43 7.16 -21.50
C THR A 263 -17.60 8.43 -21.55
N ALA A 264 -17.64 9.24 -20.50
CA ALA A 264 -17.04 10.56 -20.48
C ALA A 264 -15.53 10.55 -20.21
N GLU A 265 -14.89 11.68 -20.50
CA GLU A 265 -13.50 11.94 -20.16
C GLU A 265 -13.37 12.46 -18.72
N LEU A 266 -12.22 12.23 -18.08
CA LEU A 266 -11.99 12.57 -16.67
C LEU A 266 -12.30 14.06 -16.37
N ASP A 267 -11.85 14.96 -17.25
CA ASP A 267 -12.06 16.41 -17.12
C ASP A 267 -13.54 16.82 -17.09
N GLN A 268 -14.43 16.00 -17.65
CA GLN A 268 -15.88 16.23 -17.66
C GLN A 268 -16.57 15.61 -16.44
N ILE A 269 -16.04 14.50 -15.94
CA ILE A 269 -16.59 13.75 -14.80
C ILE A 269 -16.30 14.50 -13.49
N MET A 270 -15.06 14.96 -13.30
CA MET A 270 -14.60 15.62 -12.07
C MET A 270 -15.51 16.76 -11.59
N PRO A 271 -15.87 17.77 -12.41
CA PRO A 271 -16.69 18.89 -11.93
C PRO A 271 -18.10 18.45 -11.53
N ARG A 272 -18.69 17.49 -12.25
CA ARG A 272 -20.05 17.00 -11.96
C ARG A 272 -20.08 16.17 -10.68
N TYR A 273 -19.07 15.33 -10.46
CA TYR A 273 -18.94 14.58 -9.23
C TYR A 273 -18.67 15.49 -8.02
N ASN A 274 -17.85 16.53 -8.17
CA ASN A 274 -17.64 17.52 -7.11
C ASN A 274 -18.92 18.28 -6.72
N ASP A 275 -19.78 18.63 -7.70
CA ASP A 275 -21.10 19.22 -7.42
C ASP A 275 -21.98 18.23 -6.63
N PHE A 276 -22.02 16.95 -7.04
CA PHE A 276 -22.73 15.91 -6.31
C PHE A 276 -22.24 15.80 -4.85
N VAL A 277 -20.92 15.71 -4.63
CA VAL A 277 -20.33 15.58 -3.28
C VAL A 277 -20.66 16.79 -2.40
N THR A 278 -20.66 18.00 -2.98
CA THR A 278 -21.02 19.22 -2.25
C THR A 278 -22.46 19.14 -1.73
N ARG A 279 -23.40 18.74 -2.59
CA ARG A 279 -24.81 18.58 -2.21
C ARG A 279 -25.02 17.45 -1.22
N TRP A 280 -24.33 16.32 -1.42
CA TRP A 280 -24.36 15.18 -0.51
C TRP A 280 -23.92 15.57 0.89
N ARG A 281 -22.86 16.37 1.05
CA ARG A 281 -22.39 16.84 2.37
C ARG A 281 -23.41 17.69 3.09
N SER A 282 -24.02 18.64 2.39
CA SER A 282 -25.10 19.46 2.95
C SER A 282 -26.30 18.62 3.37
N TYR A 283 -26.61 17.56 2.62
CA TYR A 283 -27.67 16.61 2.95
C TYR A 283 -27.33 15.69 4.13
N ALA A 284 -26.10 15.16 4.19
CA ALA A 284 -25.68 14.22 5.23
C ALA A 284 -25.47 14.87 6.60
N ALA A 285 -25.07 16.15 6.65
CA ALA A 285 -24.81 16.88 7.88
C ALA A 285 -25.95 16.83 8.93
N PRO A 286 -27.22 17.12 8.59
CA PRO A 286 -28.33 16.99 9.53
C PRO A 286 -28.64 15.53 9.89
N LEU A 287 -28.39 14.56 9.00
CA LEU A 287 -28.67 13.15 9.28
C LEU A 287 -27.77 12.57 10.37
N TYR A 288 -26.50 13.01 10.42
CA TYR A 288 -25.60 12.66 11.52
C TYR A 288 -26.12 13.13 12.89
N GLN A 289 -26.97 14.15 12.95
CA GLN A 289 -27.53 14.66 14.22
C GLN A 289 -28.64 13.75 14.77
N LEU A 290 -29.16 12.81 13.97
CA LEU A 290 -30.16 11.84 14.41
C LEU A 290 -29.58 10.83 15.42
N ASN A 291 -28.26 10.65 15.44
CA ASN A 291 -27.55 9.71 16.31
C ASN A 291 -28.12 8.28 16.24
N ASP A 292 -28.57 7.87 15.05
CA ASP A 292 -29.06 6.53 14.77
C ASP A 292 -27.92 5.68 14.18
N ALA A 293 -27.67 4.52 14.79
CA ALA A 293 -26.54 3.66 14.42
C ALA A 293 -26.65 3.09 13.00
N HIS A 294 -27.87 2.83 12.51
CA HIS A 294 -28.07 2.30 11.16
C HIS A 294 -27.83 3.39 10.12
N VAL A 295 -28.41 4.58 10.33
CA VAL A 295 -28.18 5.77 9.50
C VAL A 295 -26.69 6.08 9.40
N ASP A 296 -26.01 6.13 10.54
CA ASP A 296 -24.57 6.39 10.65
C ASP A 296 -23.72 5.41 9.83
N VAL A 297 -24.02 4.11 9.91
CA VAL A 297 -23.31 3.08 9.13
C VAL A 297 -23.54 3.26 7.64
N ARG A 298 -24.74 3.65 7.20
CA ARG A 298 -25.01 3.93 5.78
C ARG A 298 -24.28 5.17 5.29
N LEU A 299 -24.32 6.25 6.07
CA LEU A 299 -23.61 7.48 5.75
C LEU A 299 -22.11 7.23 5.61
N GLU A 300 -21.53 6.42 6.51
CA GLU A 300 -20.12 6.04 6.44
C GLU A 300 -19.79 5.22 5.20
N ARG A 301 -20.62 4.22 4.84
CA ARG A 301 -20.41 3.41 3.63
C ARG A 301 -20.51 4.24 2.35
N ILE A 302 -21.44 5.18 2.28
CA ILE A 302 -21.57 6.10 1.13
C ILE A 302 -20.34 7.00 1.05
N ARG A 303 -19.86 7.50 2.20
CA ARG A 303 -18.64 8.30 2.31
C ARG A 303 -17.42 7.52 1.81
N GLN A 304 -17.25 6.28 2.26
CA GLN A 304 -16.16 5.38 1.84
C GLN A 304 -16.18 5.15 0.32
N CYS A 305 -17.34 4.80 -0.25
CA CYS A 305 -17.46 4.72 -1.71
C CYS A 305 -17.06 6.04 -2.37
N GLY A 306 -17.47 7.17 -1.78
CA GLY A 306 -17.12 8.48 -2.29
C GLY A 306 -15.61 8.76 -2.30
N GLU A 307 -14.90 8.34 -1.24
CA GLU A 307 -13.44 8.40 -1.14
C GLU A 307 -12.76 7.49 -2.15
N GLU A 308 -13.27 6.27 -2.36
CA GLU A 308 -12.76 5.36 -3.39
C GLU A 308 -12.95 5.95 -4.80
N VAL A 309 -14.06 6.63 -5.09
CA VAL A 309 -14.26 7.33 -6.38
C VAL A 309 -13.27 8.51 -6.49
N PHE A 310 -13.06 9.29 -5.43
CA PHE A 310 -12.01 10.32 -5.41
C PHE A 310 -10.62 9.74 -5.66
N ALA A 311 -10.34 8.55 -5.11
CA ALA A 311 -9.11 7.80 -5.33
C ALA A 311 -8.92 7.43 -6.80
N LEU A 312 -9.97 6.92 -7.45
CA LEU A 312 -9.95 6.58 -8.87
C LEU A 312 -9.77 7.80 -9.76
N MET A 313 -10.28 8.96 -9.35
CA MET A 313 -10.07 10.22 -10.06
C MET A 313 -8.77 10.94 -9.66
N TYR A 314 -7.97 10.35 -8.77
CA TYR A 314 -6.70 10.88 -8.28
C TYR A 314 -6.82 12.27 -7.64
N MET A 315 -7.97 12.54 -7.03
CA MET A 315 -8.26 13.77 -6.33
C MET A 315 -8.13 13.56 -4.82
N PRO A 316 -7.45 14.45 -4.08
CA PRO A 316 -7.44 14.35 -2.63
C PRO A 316 -8.88 14.46 -2.11
N PRO A 317 -9.32 13.56 -1.21
CA PRO A 317 -10.65 13.69 -0.63
C PRO A 317 -10.69 15.02 0.13
N VAL A 318 -11.78 15.77 -0.03
CA VAL A 318 -11.92 17.03 0.71
C VAL A 318 -12.04 16.66 2.20
N ALA A 319 -11.00 16.89 2.98
CA ALA A 319 -10.94 16.50 4.38
C ALA A 319 -12.17 17.03 5.14
N ASP A 320 -12.97 16.12 5.73
CA ASP A 320 -14.03 16.51 6.65
C ASP A 320 -13.42 16.57 8.05
N GLY A 321 -13.03 17.78 8.46
CA GLY A 321 -12.38 18.05 9.74
C GLY A 321 -13.21 17.63 10.96
N ASN A 322 -14.48 17.26 10.77
CA ASN A 322 -15.37 16.82 11.84
C ASN A 322 -15.45 15.28 11.99
N LEU A 323 -14.78 14.50 11.14
CA LEU A 323 -14.89 13.02 11.19
C LEU A 323 -14.37 12.46 12.51
N LEU A 324 -13.20 12.91 12.95
CA LEU A 324 -12.62 12.47 14.22
C LEU A 324 -13.55 12.81 15.39
N PHE A 325 -14.17 13.98 15.37
CA PHE A 325 -15.12 14.42 16.39
C PHE A 325 -16.39 13.57 16.42
N ARG A 326 -16.96 13.25 15.26
CA ARG A 326 -18.13 12.37 15.17
C ARG A 326 -17.79 10.95 15.64
N ALA A 327 -16.63 10.43 15.25
CA ALA A 327 -16.17 9.12 15.68
C ALA A 327 -15.93 9.06 17.20
N SER A 328 -15.34 10.11 17.81
CA SER A 328 -15.15 10.21 19.25
C SER A 328 -16.48 10.32 20.01
N ALA A 329 -17.42 11.13 19.52
CA ALA A 329 -18.75 11.24 20.11
C ALA A 329 -19.52 9.91 20.07
N ARG A 330 -19.42 9.18 18.96
CA ARG A 330 -20.03 7.85 18.82
C ARG A 330 -19.42 6.84 19.80
N LEU A 331 -18.08 6.83 19.93
CA LEU A 331 -17.39 5.98 20.90
C LEU A 331 -17.85 6.28 22.33
N GLU A 332 -17.91 7.55 22.72
CA GLU A 332 -18.41 7.99 24.04
C GLU A 332 -19.82 7.46 24.30
N GLN A 333 -20.73 7.60 23.33
CA GLN A 333 -22.12 7.15 23.45
C GLN A 333 -22.23 5.61 23.55
N GLN A 334 -21.44 4.86 22.80
CA GLN A 334 -21.45 3.40 22.85
C GLN A 334 -20.89 2.87 24.18
N VAL A 335 -19.83 3.49 24.71
CA VAL A 335 -19.30 3.17 26.03
C VAL A 335 -20.30 3.55 27.13
N ALA A 336 -21.07 4.62 26.97
CA ALA A 336 -22.17 4.95 27.88
C ALA A 336 -23.27 3.88 27.87
N LYS A 337 -23.70 3.41 26.68
CA LYS A 337 -24.65 2.29 26.56
C LYS A 337 -24.13 1.00 27.20
N LEU A 338 -22.83 0.73 27.09
CA LEU A 338 -22.19 -0.39 27.75
C LEU A 338 -22.27 -0.27 29.28
N LEU A 339 -22.00 0.93 29.82
CA LEU A 339 -22.16 1.20 31.25
C LEU A 339 -23.59 0.98 31.75
N ASP A 340 -24.60 1.35 30.95
CA ASP A 340 -26.01 1.12 31.30
C ASP A 340 -26.37 -0.37 31.37
N GLN A 341 -25.70 -1.23 30.59
CA GLN A 341 -25.89 -2.68 30.62
C GLN A 341 -25.16 -3.36 31.80
N LEU A 342 -24.15 -2.70 32.38
CA LEU A 342 -23.39 -3.18 33.54
C LEU A 342 -24.17 -3.02 34.85
N THR A 343 -25.32 -3.68 34.93
CA THR A 343 -26.15 -3.71 36.12
C THR A 343 -25.60 -4.70 37.16
N ILE A 344 -25.96 -4.52 38.43
CA ILE A 344 -25.61 -5.47 39.51
C ILE A 344 -26.01 -6.90 39.12
N ARG A 345 -27.19 -7.07 38.51
CA ARG A 345 -27.71 -8.38 38.08
C ARG A 345 -26.81 -9.06 37.03
N ALA A 346 -26.23 -8.29 36.11
CA ALA A 346 -25.30 -8.80 35.11
C ALA A 346 -24.00 -9.32 35.76
N LEU A 347 -23.58 -8.70 36.87
CA LEU A 347 -22.30 -8.96 37.52
C LEU A 347 -22.35 -9.99 38.66
N VAL A 348 -23.53 -10.35 39.16
CA VAL A 348 -23.73 -11.26 40.32
C VAL A 348 -22.97 -12.60 40.21
N ARG A 349 -22.74 -13.10 38.99
CA ARG A 349 -22.05 -14.39 38.76
C ARG A 349 -20.53 -14.31 38.93
N LEU A 350 -19.95 -13.12 38.95
CA LEU A 350 -18.50 -12.92 39.05
C LEU A 350 -18.05 -12.75 40.51
N PRO A 351 -16.80 -13.04 40.86
CA PRO A 351 -16.22 -12.69 42.17
C PRO A 351 -16.31 -11.19 42.46
N ALA A 352 -16.61 -10.79 43.69
CA ALA A 352 -16.79 -9.38 44.07
C ALA A 352 -15.60 -8.47 43.71
N ARG A 353 -14.37 -9.02 43.71
CA ARG A 353 -13.17 -8.30 43.26
C ARG A 353 -13.21 -7.99 41.76
N GLU A 354 -13.65 -8.93 40.94
CA GLU A 354 -13.78 -8.77 39.50
C GLU A 354 -14.94 -7.85 39.14
N GLN A 355 -16.06 -7.93 39.85
CA GLN A 355 -17.19 -7.01 39.67
C GLN A 355 -16.75 -5.54 39.82
N ASN A 356 -16.04 -5.23 40.91
CA ASN A 356 -15.54 -3.88 41.16
C ASN A 356 -14.49 -3.44 40.14
N ALA A 357 -13.61 -4.35 39.73
CA ALA A 357 -12.61 -4.06 38.70
C ALA A 357 -13.27 -3.69 37.37
N ILE A 358 -14.22 -4.50 36.88
CA ILE A 358 -14.91 -4.27 35.61
C ILE A 358 -15.67 -2.94 35.62
N VAL A 359 -16.41 -2.64 36.69
CA VAL A 359 -17.17 -1.38 36.79
C VAL A 359 -16.24 -0.17 36.83
N ASN A 360 -15.14 -0.24 37.58
CA ASN A 360 -14.16 0.85 37.66
C ASN A 360 -13.43 1.05 36.33
N ASP A 361 -13.02 -0.04 35.67
CA ASP A 361 -12.35 0.00 34.36
C ASP A 361 -13.29 0.60 33.30
N ALA A 362 -14.56 0.19 33.26
CA ALA A 362 -15.56 0.73 32.34
C ALA A 362 -15.86 2.22 32.59
N ARG A 363 -15.98 2.65 33.85
CA ARG A 363 -16.16 4.08 34.19
C ARG A 363 -14.95 4.90 33.81
N SER A 364 -13.75 4.40 34.07
CA SER A 364 -12.52 5.06 33.69
C SER A 364 -12.40 5.18 32.17
N LEU A 365 -12.78 4.15 31.42
CA LEU A 365 -12.82 4.18 29.96
C LEU A 365 -13.79 5.26 29.45
N TRP A 366 -15.00 5.32 30.01
CA TRP A 366 -15.98 6.34 29.65
C TRP A 366 -15.48 7.77 29.90
N THR A 367 -14.89 8.03 31.08
CA THR A 367 -14.30 9.34 31.41
C THR A 367 -13.24 9.73 30.39
N ARG A 368 -12.35 8.78 30.02
CA ARG A 368 -11.33 9.01 29.00
C ARG A 368 -11.91 9.28 27.61
N CYS A 369 -12.95 8.55 27.20
CA CYS A 369 -13.63 8.80 25.93
C CYS A 369 -14.24 10.20 25.88
N ARG A 370 -14.85 10.65 26.99
CA ARG A 370 -15.41 12.00 27.12
C ARG A 370 -14.35 13.10 27.09
N GLU A 371 -13.24 12.92 27.82
CA GLU A 371 -12.08 13.83 27.77
C GLU A 371 -11.52 13.92 26.35
N PHE A 372 -11.38 12.79 25.67
CA PHE A 372 -10.92 12.74 24.28
C PHE A 372 -11.88 13.46 23.32
N ASN A 373 -13.19 13.25 23.47
CA ASN A 373 -14.20 13.92 22.66
C ASN A 373 -14.16 15.46 22.81
N GLN A 374 -13.93 15.96 24.03
CA GLN A 374 -13.76 17.40 24.30
C GLN A 374 -12.49 17.97 23.66
N LEU A 375 -11.42 17.19 23.55
CA LEU A 375 -10.17 17.62 22.92
C LEU A 375 -10.24 17.65 21.39
N VAL A 376 -11.09 16.81 20.81
CA VAL A 376 -11.30 16.72 19.36
C VAL A 376 -12.35 17.74 18.88
N ASP A 377 -13.04 18.43 19.80
CA ASP A 377 -14.06 19.43 19.47
C ASP A 377 -13.52 20.47 18.46
N PRO A 378 -14.15 20.63 17.29
CA PRO A 378 -13.72 21.59 16.27
C PRO A 378 -13.78 23.06 16.74
N GLN A 379 -14.49 23.37 17.84
CA GLN A 379 -14.51 24.70 18.44
C GLN A 379 -13.36 24.94 19.43
N ALA A 380 -12.65 23.89 19.86
CA ALA A 380 -11.51 23.99 20.76
C ALA A 380 -10.21 24.29 20.00
N THR A 381 -9.18 24.77 20.72
CA THR A 381 -7.84 24.94 20.15
C THR A 381 -7.32 23.58 19.68
N PRO A 382 -6.98 23.39 18.38
CA PRO A 382 -6.65 22.08 17.85
C PRO A 382 -5.40 21.53 18.54
N PRO A 383 -5.51 20.40 19.27
CA PRO A 383 -4.35 19.78 19.90
C PRO A 383 -3.41 19.23 18.83
N ARG A 384 -2.12 19.09 19.17
CA ARG A 384 -1.16 18.41 18.30
C ARG A 384 -1.60 16.96 18.10
N GLN A 385 -1.56 16.46 16.85
CA GLN A 385 -1.95 15.08 16.49
C GLN A 385 -1.23 14.02 17.35
N SER A 386 0.02 14.25 17.76
CA SER A 386 0.76 13.36 18.67
C SER A 386 0.11 13.22 20.05
N SER A 387 -0.49 14.29 20.58
CA SER A 387 -1.22 14.27 21.85
C SER A 387 -2.50 13.44 21.74
N LEU A 388 -3.24 13.62 20.64
CA LEU A 388 -4.45 12.83 20.35
C LEU A 388 -4.13 11.34 20.25
N ARG A 389 -3.06 10.99 19.52
CA ARG A 389 -2.58 9.60 19.43
C ARG A 389 -2.24 9.02 20.79
N GLN A 390 -1.45 9.74 21.60
CA GLN A 390 -1.05 9.26 22.92
C GLN A 390 -2.26 9.02 23.84
N GLN A 391 -3.25 9.90 23.82
CA GLN A 391 -4.45 9.73 24.63
C GLN A 391 -5.31 8.56 24.15
N PHE A 392 -5.43 8.40 22.83
CA PHE A 392 -6.21 7.29 22.30
C PHE A 392 -5.53 5.93 22.55
N VAL A 393 -4.20 5.85 22.59
CA VAL A 393 -3.49 4.61 22.99
C VAL A 393 -3.88 4.14 24.40
N ASP A 394 -4.11 5.06 25.36
CA ASP A 394 -4.64 4.72 26.69
C ASP A 394 -6.08 4.18 26.60
N ILE A 395 -6.93 4.79 25.76
CA ILE A 395 -8.31 4.35 25.54
C ILE A 395 -8.35 2.94 24.91
N ASP A 396 -7.62 2.73 23.83
CA ASP A 396 -7.60 1.46 23.09
C ASP A 396 -7.03 0.33 23.95
N GLY A 397 -5.93 0.58 24.68
CA GLY A 397 -5.34 -0.40 25.60
C GLY A 397 -6.31 -0.81 26.72
N ARG A 398 -7.05 0.14 27.29
CA ARG A 398 -8.09 -0.14 28.30
C ARG A 398 -9.26 -0.91 27.72
N TRP A 399 -9.71 -0.54 26.53
CA TRP A 399 -10.79 -1.22 25.84
C TRP A 399 -10.43 -2.69 25.56
N GLN A 400 -9.25 -2.97 25.00
CA GLN A 400 -8.77 -4.33 24.73
C GLN A 400 -8.69 -5.18 26.01
N ALA A 401 -8.17 -4.61 27.10
CA ALA A 401 -8.12 -5.30 28.39
C ALA A 401 -9.52 -5.61 28.96
N LEU A 402 -10.46 -4.68 28.78
CA LEU A 402 -11.83 -4.80 29.28
C LEU A 402 -12.69 -5.76 28.42
N GLN A 403 -12.55 -5.72 27.10
CA GLN A 403 -13.34 -6.50 26.14
C GLN A 403 -13.30 -8.00 26.44
N SER A 404 -12.11 -8.55 26.70
CA SER A 404 -11.93 -9.97 27.03
C SER A 404 -12.73 -10.41 28.26
N ARG A 405 -12.85 -9.54 29.26
CA ARG A 405 -13.60 -9.79 30.50
C ARG A 405 -15.10 -9.63 30.29
N LEU A 406 -15.52 -8.64 29.51
CA LEU A 406 -16.93 -8.39 29.21
C LEU A 406 -17.55 -9.47 28.32
N ALA A 407 -16.76 -10.07 27.42
CA ALA A 407 -17.22 -11.15 26.56
C ALA A 407 -17.69 -12.40 27.33
N ALA A 408 -17.25 -12.57 28.58
CA ALA A 408 -17.67 -13.66 29.45
C ALA A 408 -19.02 -13.40 30.17
N ILE A 409 -19.61 -12.21 30.00
CA ILE A 409 -20.86 -11.81 30.69
C ILE A 409 -22.05 -11.94 29.73
N ASP A 410 -22.87 -12.96 29.93
CA ASP A 410 -24.05 -13.27 29.08
C ASP A 410 -25.06 -12.11 28.94
N ALA A 411 -25.12 -11.22 29.94
CA ALA A 411 -26.10 -10.14 30.00
C ALA A 411 -25.74 -8.94 29.11
N ILE A 412 -24.51 -8.88 28.61
CA ILE A 412 -24.05 -7.80 27.74
C ILE A 412 -24.39 -8.15 26.30
N ASP A 413 -24.99 -7.22 25.59
CA ASP A 413 -25.29 -7.42 24.18
C ASP A 413 -23.98 -7.44 23.37
N PRO A 414 -23.66 -8.55 22.68
CA PRO A 414 -22.47 -8.63 21.83
C PRO A 414 -22.48 -7.59 20.69
N ALA A 415 -23.63 -7.03 20.31
CA ALA A 415 -23.70 -5.92 19.38
C ALA A 415 -23.00 -4.66 19.91
N VAL A 416 -23.18 -4.31 21.19
CA VAL A 416 -22.55 -3.13 21.80
C VAL A 416 -21.04 -3.28 21.85
N LEU A 417 -20.53 -4.48 22.19
CA LEU A 417 -19.09 -4.75 22.18
C LEU A 417 -18.48 -4.58 20.78
N ARG A 418 -19.17 -5.08 19.74
CA ARG A 418 -18.74 -4.91 18.35
C ARG A 418 -18.78 -3.46 17.89
N ASP A 419 -19.76 -2.70 18.35
CA ASP A 419 -19.90 -1.29 17.99
C ASP A 419 -18.79 -0.44 18.61
N VAL A 420 -18.46 -0.65 19.90
CA VAL A 420 -17.30 0.00 20.55
C VAL A 420 -16.01 -0.36 19.81
N GLN A 421 -15.80 -1.64 19.49
CA GLN A 421 -14.63 -2.09 18.72
C GLN A 421 -14.53 -1.38 17.37
N ARG A 422 -15.64 -1.30 16.63
CA ARG A 422 -15.69 -0.65 15.31
C ARG A 422 -15.34 0.84 15.41
N SER A 423 -15.90 1.54 16.39
CA SER A 423 -15.60 2.96 16.61
C SER A 423 -14.15 3.18 17.05
N SER A 424 -13.60 2.30 17.88
CA SER A 424 -12.18 2.36 18.24
C SER A 424 -11.27 2.15 17.02
N GLN A 425 -11.60 1.20 16.15
CA GLN A 425 -10.87 0.97 14.89
C GLN A 425 -10.97 2.18 13.96
N GLN A 426 -12.16 2.78 13.81
CA GLN A 426 -12.34 3.98 12.99
C GLN A 426 -11.47 5.14 13.50
N ILE A 427 -11.38 5.35 14.81
CA ILE A 427 -10.52 6.40 15.38
C ILE A 427 -9.04 6.07 15.18
N ARG A 428 -8.66 4.78 15.27
CA ARG A 428 -7.30 4.34 14.90
C ARG A 428 -6.97 4.74 13.48
N GLU A 429 -7.81 4.41 12.53
CA GLU A 429 -7.62 4.75 11.11
C GLU A 429 -7.51 6.27 10.91
N LEU A 430 -8.41 7.05 11.50
CA LEU A 430 -8.41 8.52 11.39
C LEU A 430 -7.19 9.19 12.03
N LEU A 431 -6.65 8.62 13.12
CA LEU A 431 -5.41 9.11 13.72
C LEU A 431 -4.16 8.56 13.02
N GLY A 432 -4.33 7.71 12.02
CA GLY A 432 -3.28 6.92 11.41
C GLY A 432 -2.69 5.89 12.36
N MET A 433 -3.27 5.53 13.50
CA MET A 433 -2.72 4.47 14.34
C MET A 433 -3.01 3.10 13.72
N HIS A 434 -2.35 2.77 12.62
CA HIS A 434 -2.36 1.42 12.08
C HIS A 434 -1.59 0.54 13.05
N GLU A 435 -2.20 -0.57 13.48
CA GLU A 435 -1.53 -1.56 14.31
C GLU A 435 -0.24 -1.99 13.62
N THR A 436 0.85 -1.86 14.37
CA THR A 436 2.19 -2.31 14.02
C THR A 436 2.15 -3.81 13.71
N LEU A 437 2.35 -4.17 12.45
CA LEU A 437 2.39 -5.54 11.93
C LEU A 437 1.02 -6.25 11.83
N ASP A 438 0.51 -6.43 10.62
CA ASP A 438 -0.51 -7.45 10.34
C ASP A 438 0.13 -8.83 10.57
N GLN A 439 -0.06 -9.37 11.78
CA GLN A 439 0.58 -10.63 12.19
C GLN A 439 0.16 -11.80 11.32
N GLN A 440 -1.10 -11.82 10.85
CA GLN A 440 -1.59 -12.91 10.03
C GLN A 440 -0.91 -12.87 8.65
N ARG A 441 -0.86 -11.69 8.03
CA ARG A 441 -0.16 -11.51 6.76
C ARG A 441 1.34 -11.81 6.90
N GLY A 442 1.96 -11.34 7.98
CA GLY A 442 3.37 -11.62 8.27
C GLY A 442 3.66 -13.12 8.40
N LEU A 443 2.78 -13.87 9.08
CA LEU A 443 2.90 -15.32 9.23
C LEU A 443 2.76 -16.06 7.88
N GLU A 444 1.79 -15.67 7.06
CA GLU A 444 1.59 -16.25 5.71
C GLU A 444 2.82 -16.04 4.82
N LEU A 445 3.37 -14.82 4.82
CA LEU A 445 4.59 -14.48 4.09
C LEU A 445 5.81 -15.24 4.60
N ALA A 446 5.99 -15.33 5.92
CA ALA A 446 7.12 -16.03 6.51
C ALA A 446 7.08 -17.55 6.25
N ALA A 447 5.89 -18.16 6.28
CA ALA A 447 5.72 -19.56 5.90
C ALA A 447 6.01 -19.81 4.42
N SER A 448 5.56 -18.91 3.53
CA SER A 448 5.87 -18.96 2.09
C SER A 448 7.37 -18.82 1.83
N LEU A 449 8.01 -17.85 2.50
CA LEU A 449 9.46 -17.63 2.45
C LEU A 449 10.23 -18.87 2.90
N GLU A 450 9.86 -19.49 4.03
CA GLU A 450 10.49 -20.71 4.52
C GLU A 450 10.43 -21.84 3.49
N GLY A 451 9.23 -22.11 2.94
CA GLY A 451 9.04 -23.17 1.95
C GLY A 451 9.86 -22.96 0.68
N GLN A 452 9.85 -21.73 0.14
CA GLN A 452 10.63 -21.40 -1.07
C GLN A 452 12.14 -21.38 -0.81
N ALA A 453 12.58 -20.90 0.36
CA ALA A 453 13.99 -20.96 0.77
C ALA A 453 14.50 -22.40 0.89
N GLU A 454 13.65 -23.34 1.30
CA GLU A 454 14.00 -24.77 1.36
C GLU A 454 14.24 -25.35 -0.05
N TYR A 455 13.38 -25.03 -1.02
CA TYR A 455 13.59 -25.43 -2.42
C TYR A 455 14.85 -24.80 -3.02
N LEU A 456 15.07 -23.50 -2.79
CA LEU A 456 16.28 -22.80 -3.24
C LEU A 456 17.53 -23.45 -2.66
N ASN A 457 17.55 -23.71 -1.35
CA ASN A 457 18.70 -24.34 -0.70
C ASN A 457 18.94 -25.76 -1.21
N ALA A 458 17.87 -26.54 -1.45
CA ALA A 458 17.99 -27.87 -2.04
C ALA A 458 18.63 -27.83 -3.43
N ASP A 459 18.28 -26.86 -4.27
CA ASP A 459 18.90 -26.67 -5.58
C ASP A 459 20.37 -26.21 -5.47
N ILE A 460 20.70 -25.31 -4.55
CA ILE A 460 22.09 -24.89 -4.27
C ILE A 460 22.94 -26.11 -3.86
N GLN A 461 22.46 -26.90 -2.90
CA GLN A 461 23.15 -28.10 -2.42
C GLN A 461 23.29 -29.16 -3.52
N ARG A 462 22.27 -29.32 -4.38
CA ARG A 462 22.29 -30.24 -5.51
C ARG A 462 23.43 -29.94 -6.49
N TYR A 463 23.73 -28.67 -6.72
CA TYR A 463 24.79 -28.25 -7.64
C TYR A 463 26.16 -28.08 -7.00
N ARG A 464 26.31 -28.40 -5.70
CA ARG A 464 27.55 -28.25 -4.93
C ARG A 464 28.82 -28.76 -5.61
N ARG A 465 28.72 -29.87 -6.35
CA ARG A 465 29.86 -30.52 -7.01
C ARG A 465 30.36 -29.75 -8.25
N TYR A 466 29.57 -28.81 -8.78
CA TYR A 466 29.88 -28.09 -10.01
C TYR A 466 30.45 -26.69 -9.78
N TYR A 467 30.44 -26.19 -8.54
CA TYR A 467 31.00 -24.89 -8.21
C TYR A 467 32.53 -24.92 -8.27
N THR A 468 33.11 -23.98 -9.00
CA THR A 468 34.56 -23.74 -9.08
C THR A 468 34.85 -22.24 -8.97
N PRO A 469 35.73 -21.78 -8.07
CA PRO A 469 36.56 -22.54 -7.13
C PRO A 469 35.77 -23.25 -6.01
N ARG A 470 36.39 -24.22 -5.33
CA ARG A 470 35.75 -24.97 -4.22
C ARG A 470 35.36 -24.06 -3.05
N ASP A 471 36.14 -23.01 -2.82
CA ASP A 471 35.90 -22.05 -1.74
C ASP A 471 34.61 -21.26 -1.99
N PHE A 472 34.41 -20.77 -3.23
CA PHE A 472 33.14 -20.17 -3.65
C PHE A 472 31.96 -21.13 -3.44
N GLY A 473 32.12 -22.40 -3.84
CA GLY A 473 31.08 -23.40 -3.65
C GLY A 473 30.73 -23.64 -2.17
N ALA A 474 31.72 -23.61 -1.27
CA ALA A 474 31.49 -23.75 0.16
C ALA A 474 30.76 -22.54 0.74
N GLU A 475 31.24 -21.33 0.41
CA GLU A 475 30.64 -20.06 0.85
C GLU A 475 29.19 -19.93 0.37
N PHE A 476 28.94 -20.18 -0.92
CA PHE A 476 27.59 -20.08 -1.50
C PHE A 476 26.61 -21.08 -0.87
N THR A 477 27.05 -22.32 -0.61
CA THR A 477 26.21 -23.30 0.12
C THR A 477 25.96 -22.88 1.57
N GLU A 478 26.94 -22.26 2.23
CA GLU A 478 26.79 -21.80 3.61
C GLU A 478 25.83 -20.61 3.72
N CYS A 479 25.89 -19.67 2.77
CA CYS A 479 24.92 -18.58 2.63
C CYS A 479 23.50 -19.13 2.45
N GLY A 480 23.31 -20.14 1.59
CA GLY A 480 22.01 -20.81 1.42
C GLY A 480 21.47 -21.42 2.71
N ASP A 481 22.33 -22.12 3.46
CA ASP A 481 21.96 -22.72 4.76
C ASP A 481 21.68 -21.66 5.85
N ARG A 482 22.41 -20.53 5.87
CA ARG A 482 22.13 -19.40 6.79
C ARG A 482 20.81 -18.73 6.46
N PHE A 483 20.56 -18.44 5.18
CA PHE A 483 19.30 -17.84 4.73
C PHE A 483 18.09 -18.70 5.13
N LEU A 484 18.12 -20.00 4.87
CA LEU A 484 17.06 -20.93 5.27
C LEU A 484 16.85 -20.97 6.80
N ARG A 485 17.93 -20.97 7.58
CA ARG A 485 17.82 -20.94 9.05
C ARG A 485 17.15 -19.66 9.55
N LEU A 486 17.49 -18.51 8.99
CA LEU A 486 16.88 -17.23 9.35
C LEU A 486 15.40 -17.16 8.94
N ALA A 487 15.04 -17.71 7.78
CA ALA A 487 13.64 -17.81 7.36
C ALA A 487 12.81 -18.64 8.36
N ARG A 488 13.33 -19.82 8.77
CA ARG A 488 12.73 -20.66 9.83
C ARG A 488 12.60 -19.94 11.16
N GLN A 489 13.66 -19.23 11.57
CA GLN A 489 13.66 -18.46 12.81
C GLN A 489 12.60 -17.36 12.78
N LEU A 490 12.49 -16.63 11.67
CA LEU A 490 11.50 -15.56 11.52
C LEU A 490 10.07 -16.12 11.59
N ASN A 491 9.79 -17.21 10.87
CA ASN A 491 8.48 -17.87 10.91
C ASN A 491 8.13 -18.34 12.34
N SER A 492 9.07 -18.99 13.03
CA SER A 492 8.90 -19.41 14.42
C SER A 492 8.67 -18.22 15.36
N GLN A 493 9.37 -17.09 15.17
CA GLN A 493 9.19 -15.91 16.01
C GLN A 493 7.82 -15.27 15.79
N LEU A 494 7.34 -15.19 14.54
CA LEU A 494 5.99 -14.69 14.23
C LEU A 494 4.90 -15.59 14.80
N SER A 495 5.04 -16.91 14.66
CA SER A 495 4.09 -17.87 15.22
C SER A 495 3.97 -17.79 16.74
N ASN A 496 5.09 -17.50 17.44
CA ASN A 496 5.12 -17.34 18.89
C ASN A 496 4.88 -15.90 19.37
N GLN A 497 4.49 -14.98 18.48
CA GLN A 497 4.24 -13.57 18.80
C GLN A 497 5.43 -12.90 19.53
N ALA A 498 6.65 -13.17 19.05
CA ALA A 498 7.86 -12.57 19.59
C ALA A 498 7.79 -11.02 19.52
N PRO A 499 8.49 -10.31 20.43
CA PRO A 499 8.49 -8.85 20.42
C PRO A 499 9.06 -8.31 19.09
N LEU A 500 8.51 -7.19 18.61
CA LEU A 500 8.86 -6.58 17.31
C LEU A 500 10.36 -6.37 17.12
N ARG A 501 11.09 -6.02 18.19
CA ARG A 501 12.54 -5.81 18.16
C ARG A 501 13.31 -7.07 17.73
N ASP A 502 12.87 -8.24 18.15
CA ASP A 502 13.52 -9.51 17.82
C ASP A 502 13.21 -9.90 16.38
N LEU A 503 11.96 -9.72 15.95
CA LEU A 503 11.53 -9.89 14.55
C LEU A 503 12.34 -8.99 13.60
N GLN A 504 12.52 -7.72 13.99
CA GLN A 504 13.35 -6.75 13.28
C GLN A 504 14.82 -7.19 13.15
N ALA A 505 15.41 -7.70 14.23
CA ALA A 505 16.79 -8.15 14.22
C ALA A 505 16.98 -9.37 13.29
N THR A 506 16.07 -10.34 13.37
CA THR A 506 16.09 -11.53 12.49
C THR A 506 15.87 -11.15 11.03
N CYS A 507 14.90 -10.26 10.74
CA CYS A 507 14.64 -9.78 9.39
C CYS A 507 15.85 -9.05 8.80
N LYS A 508 16.53 -8.20 9.57
CA LYS A 508 17.78 -7.53 9.15
C LYS A 508 18.88 -8.52 8.80
N ALA A 509 19.07 -9.56 9.62
CA ALA A 509 20.05 -10.61 9.31
C ALA A 509 19.66 -11.39 8.05
N LEU A 510 18.37 -11.69 7.88
CA LEU A 510 17.85 -12.40 6.72
C LEU A 510 18.10 -11.63 5.43
N LEU A 511 17.88 -10.31 5.44
CA LEU A 511 18.20 -9.46 4.29
C LEU A 511 19.68 -9.45 3.98
N SER A 512 20.54 -9.30 4.99
CA SER A 512 22.00 -9.33 4.78
C SER A 512 22.46 -10.61 4.06
N GLU A 513 21.94 -11.77 4.47
CA GLU A 513 22.27 -13.05 3.81
C GLU A 513 21.65 -13.15 2.42
N TRP A 514 20.47 -12.59 2.21
CA TRP A 514 19.85 -12.51 0.89
C TRP A 514 20.66 -11.64 -0.09
N GLU A 515 21.20 -10.49 0.34
CA GLU A 515 22.05 -9.65 -0.52
C GLU A 515 23.28 -10.43 -0.98
N HIS A 516 23.98 -11.07 -0.03
CA HIS A 516 25.15 -11.89 -0.33
C HIS A 516 24.83 -13.06 -1.27
N LEU A 517 23.69 -13.72 -1.05
CA LEU A 517 23.25 -14.81 -1.91
C LEU A 517 22.91 -14.31 -3.31
N SER A 518 22.25 -13.16 -3.43
CA SER A 518 21.84 -12.57 -4.70
C SER A 518 23.03 -12.14 -5.53
N GLU A 519 23.98 -11.41 -4.94
CA GLU A 519 25.21 -10.98 -5.58
C GLU A 519 26.04 -12.18 -6.06
N SER A 520 26.18 -13.20 -5.22
CA SER A 520 26.87 -14.46 -5.59
C SER A 520 26.16 -15.23 -6.70
N SER A 521 24.83 -15.08 -6.82
CA SER A 521 24.04 -15.76 -7.84
C SER A 521 24.28 -15.21 -9.25
N GLU A 522 24.61 -13.92 -9.37
CA GLU A 522 24.87 -13.25 -10.64
C GLU A 522 26.16 -13.76 -11.29
N THR A 523 27.14 -14.14 -10.47
CA THR A 523 28.45 -14.63 -10.92
C THR A 523 28.50 -16.15 -11.11
N LEU A 524 27.40 -16.89 -10.89
CA LEU A 524 27.36 -18.36 -11.00
C LEU A 524 27.86 -18.91 -12.34
N SER A 525 27.56 -18.20 -13.44
CA SER A 525 28.01 -18.58 -14.78
C SER A 525 29.54 -18.53 -14.94
N GLN A 526 30.21 -17.67 -14.16
CA GLN A 526 31.66 -17.52 -14.14
C GLN A 526 32.32 -18.56 -13.21
N HIS A 527 31.54 -19.15 -12.29
CA HIS A 527 32.01 -20.08 -11.25
C HIS A 527 31.67 -21.56 -11.54
N GLY A 528 31.74 -21.98 -12.81
CA GLY A 528 31.69 -23.39 -13.22
C GLY A 528 30.29 -23.96 -13.49
N LEU A 529 29.23 -23.23 -13.13
CA LEU A 529 27.87 -23.61 -13.50
C LEU A 529 27.56 -23.13 -14.92
N SER A 530 27.35 -24.09 -15.83
CA SER A 530 26.99 -23.83 -17.22
C SER A 530 25.60 -24.37 -17.57
N GLY A 531 25.06 -23.88 -18.68
CA GLY A 531 23.75 -24.29 -19.20
C GLY A 531 22.58 -23.66 -18.46
N SER A 532 21.50 -24.42 -18.26
CA SER A 532 20.25 -23.93 -17.65
C SER A 532 20.25 -23.86 -16.12
N ARG A 533 21.33 -24.31 -15.46
CA ARG A 533 21.40 -24.44 -14.00
C ARG A 533 21.55 -23.10 -13.26
N PRO A 534 22.44 -22.16 -13.68
CA PRO A 534 22.45 -20.80 -13.11
C PRO A 534 21.08 -20.15 -13.22
N TYR A 535 20.45 -20.28 -14.39
CA TYR A 535 19.14 -19.70 -14.65
C TYR A 535 18.06 -20.24 -13.72
N ARG A 536 18.07 -21.52 -13.36
CA ARG A 536 17.11 -22.09 -12.40
C ARG A 536 17.28 -21.48 -11.01
N ILE A 537 18.51 -21.40 -10.50
CA ILE A 537 18.78 -20.75 -9.20
C ILE A 537 18.33 -19.30 -9.24
N GLN A 538 18.73 -18.55 -10.28
CA GLN A 538 18.36 -17.15 -10.46
C GLN A 538 16.84 -16.95 -10.62
N ALA A 539 16.12 -17.90 -11.23
CA ALA A 539 14.67 -17.86 -11.33
C ALA A 539 14.01 -18.05 -9.96
N SER A 540 14.44 -19.04 -9.17
CA SER A 540 13.95 -19.23 -7.80
C SER A 540 14.27 -18.03 -6.90
N MET A 541 15.41 -17.38 -7.11
CA MET A 541 15.73 -16.14 -6.38
C MET A 541 14.80 -14.99 -6.77
N ARG A 542 14.48 -14.84 -8.05
CA ARG A 542 13.50 -13.85 -8.51
C ARG A 542 12.10 -14.10 -7.95
N GLU A 543 11.69 -15.36 -7.80
CA GLU A 543 10.40 -15.73 -7.20
C GLU A 543 10.32 -15.37 -5.70
N LEU A 544 11.46 -15.45 -4.99
CA LEU A 544 11.58 -15.14 -3.56
C LEU A 544 11.68 -13.65 -3.25
N ALA A 545 12.26 -12.86 -4.16
CA ALA A 545 12.48 -11.43 -4.00
C ALA A 545 11.25 -10.62 -3.52
N PRO A 546 10.02 -10.79 -4.07
CA PRO A 546 8.86 -10.02 -3.61
C PRO A 546 8.49 -10.33 -2.16
N ILE A 547 8.61 -11.60 -1.74
CA ILE A 547 8.28 -12.03 -0.38
C ILE A 547 9.26 -11.43 0.63
N VAL A 548 10.56 -11.46 0.28
CA VAL A 548 11.63 -10.88 1.08
C VAL A 548 11.43 -9.36 1.22
N ALA A 549 11.05 -8.68 0.13
CA ALA A 549 10.80 -7.25 0.13
C ALA A 549 9.56 -6.86 0.94
N GLU A 550 8.46 -7.61 0.84
CA GLU A 550 7.23 -7.38 1.60
C GLU A 550 7.46 -7.58 3.11
N LEU A 551 8.17 -8.65 3.50
CA LEU A 551 8.57 -8.88 4.89
C LEU A 551 9.51 -7.78 5.41
N ALA A 552 10.46 -7.32 4.59
CA ALA A 552 11.35 -6.22 4.94
C ALA A 552 10.57 -4.92 5.20
N ALA A 553 9.65 -4.56 4.30
CA ALA A 553 8.81 -3.37 4.43
C ALA A 553 7.91 -3.43 5.67
N MET A 554 7.42 -4.63 6.00
CA MET A 554 6.60 -4.85 7.18
C MET A 554 7.38 -4.71 8.48
N LEU A 555 8.62 -5.22 8.52
CA LEU A 555 9.36 -5.40 9.76
C LEU A 555 10.40 -4.30 10.03
N ILE A 556 11.09 -3.78 9.02
CA ILE A 556 12.25 -2.91 9.21
C ILE A 556 11.85 -1.43 9.26
N ASP A 557 12.29 -0.77 10.33
CA ASP A 557 12.21 0.70 10.52
C ASP A 557 13.18 1.47 9.61
#